data_AF-A0A1A3HPN1-F1
#
_entry.id   AF-A0A1A3HPN1-F1
#
_cell.length_a   1.000
_cell.length_b   1.000
_cell.length_c   1.000
_cell.angle_alpha   90.00
_cell.angle_beta   90.00
_cell.angle_gamma   90.00
#
_symmetry.space_group_name_H-M   'P 1'
#
loop_
_entity.id
_entity.type
_entity.pdbx_description
1 polymer ?
#
loop_
_entity_poly.entity_id
_entity_poly.type
_entity_poly.pdbx_seq_one_letter_code
_entity_poly.pdbx_strand_id
1 'polypeptide(L)'
;MTGVMMRGGDDGALLLAAGHAYNEWLADTGRVTVCRIGDRVVYSGAFDEVTTMAAVWQLPLVLLAEVTHLPRRAAEYGMPGVEVDGDDVDAVDCCVQAAVRRAGAGGGPTLVHSRPSVAPVLVEQSLAHRLGDRGGAVADAELLV
;
A
#
# COMPACT_ATOMS: atom_id res chain seq x y z
N MET A 1 -2.70 2.46 18.42
CA MET A 1 -2.98 1.06 18.04
C MET A 1 -3.08 1.05 16.53
N THR A 2 -2.00 0.69 15.83
CA THR A 2 -1.90 0.82 14.37
C THR A 2 -2.75 -0.25 13.70
N GLY A 3 -3.91 0.13 13.16
CA GLY A 3 -4.71 -0.74 12.31
C GLY A 3 -4.20 -0.66 10.88
N VAL A 4 -3.96 -1.82 10.26
CA VAL A 4 -3.64 -1.94 8.83
C VAL A 4 -4.82 -2.59 8.14
N MET A 5 -5.38 -1.91 7.14
CA MET A 5 -6.34 -2.50 6.20
C MET A 5 -5.64 -2.77 4.89
N MET A 6 -5.63 -4.03 4.46
CA MET A 6 -5.06 -4.45 3.18
C MET A 6 -6.19 -4.61 2.14
N ARG A 7 -6.06 -3.97 0.98
CA ARG A 7 -6.96 -4.15 -0.18
C ARG A 7 -6.14 -4.29 -1.44
N GLY A 8 -6.51 -5.19 -2.34
CA GLY A 8 -5.82 -5.36 -3.62
C GLY A 8 -6.73 -5.76 -4.77
N GLY A 9 -6.26 -5.51 -5.99
CA GLY A 9 -6.78 -6.13 -7.23
C GLY A 9 -6.99 -5.18 -8.40
N ASP A 10 -7.59 -4.00 -8.16
CA ASP A 10 -8.04 -3.10 -9.23
C ASP A 10 -8.11 -1.62 -8.78
N ASP A 11 -8.51 -0.75 -9.70
CA ASP A 11 -8.68 0.68 -9.44
C ASP A 11 -9.75 0.97 -8.38
N GLY A 12 -10.79 0.13 -8.27
CA GLY A 12 -11.84 0.29 -7.26
C GLY A 12 -11.33 0.08 -5.84
N ALA A 13 -10.53 -0.97 -5.65
CA ALA A 13 -9.85 -1.23 -4.38
C ALA A 13 -8.90 -0.09 -3.98
N LEU A 14 -8.20 0.50 -4.96
CA LEU A 14 -7.31 1.65 -4.74
C LEU A 14 -8.07 2.90 -4.28
N LEU A 15 -9.20 3.22 -4.91
CA LEU A 15 -10.05 4.36 -4.53
C LEU A 15 -10.64 4.19 -3.12
N LEU A 16 -11.10 2.99 -2.78
CA LEU A 16 -11.59 2.68 -1.43
C LEU A 16 -10.47 2.79 -0.39
N ALA A 17 -9.25 2.35 -0.72
CA ALA A 17 -8.10 2.49 0.16
C ALA A 17 -7.75 3.96 0.41
N ALA A 18 -7.81 4.80 -0.64
CA ALA A 18 -7.61 6.24 -0.51
C ALA A 18 -8.68 6.88 0.39
N GLY A 19 -9.95 6.51 0.21
CA GLY A 19 -11.06 6.98 1.05
C GLY A 19 -10.92 6.55 2.51
N HIS A 20 -10.49 5.31 2.77
CA HIS A 20 -10.21 4.85 4.13
C HIS A 20 -9.02 5.62 4.74
N ALA A 21 -7.92 5.80 4.01
CA ALA A 21 -6.77 6.58 4.50
C ALA A 21 -7.16 8.03 4.81
N TYR A 22 -8.02 8.63 3.99
CA TYR A 22 -8.57 9.96 4.22
C TYR A 22 -9.44 10.02 5.49
N ASN A 23 -10.28 9.01 5.73
CA ASN A 23 -11.06 8.91 6.96
C ASN A 23 -10.16 8.80 8.21
N GLU A 24 -9.13 7.96 8.17
CA GLU A 24 -8.18 7.82 9.29
C GLU A 24 -7.37 9.08 9.53
N TRP A 25 -7.03 9.81 8.46
CA TRP A 25 -6.40 11.13 8.53
C TRP A 25 -7.31 12.17 9.18
N LEU A 26 -8.58 12.26 8.75
CA LEU A 26 -9.56 13.17 9.34
C LEU A 26 -9.85 12.87 10.81
N ALA A 27 -9.89 11.59 11.18
CA ALA A 27 -10.19 11.14 12.53
C ALA A 27 -8.96 11.11 13.45
N ASP A 28 -7.76 11.45 12.95
CA ASP A 28 -6.49 11.48 13.68
C ASP A 28 -6.22 10.20 14.49
N THR A 29 -6.54 9.04 13.91
CA THR A 29 -6.48 7.76 14.62
C THR A 29 -5.06 7.17 14.68
N GLY A 30 -4.15 7.68 13.84
CA GLY A 30 -2.83 7.10 13.58
C GLY A 30 -2.87 5.73 12.90
N ARG A 31 -4.02 5.31 12.37
CA ARG A 31 -4.14 4.08 11.56
C ARG A 31 -3.68 4.34 10.12
N VAL A 32 -3.22 3.29 9.46
CA VAL A 32 -2.59 3.37 8.14
C VAL A 32 -3.25 2.38 7.20
N THR A 33 -3.60 2.85 6.00
CA THR A 33 -4.08 1.95 4.95
C THR A 33 -2.90 1.42 4.14
N VAL A 34 -2.88 0.13 3.85
CA VAL A 34 -1.92 -0.48 2.93
C VAL A 34 -2.70 -1.00 1.71
N CYS A 35 -2.42 -0.50 0.52
CA CYS A 35 -3.09 -0.95 -0.70
C CYS A 35 -2.09 -1.68 -1.58
N ARG A 36 -2.41 -2.93 -1.92
CA ARG A 36 -1.63 -3.76 -2.84
C ARG A 36 -2.11 -3.50 -4.26
N ILE A 37 -1.20 -3.22 -5.17
CA ILE A 37 -1.49 -2.89 -6.57
C ILE A 37 -0.61 -3.70 -7.52
N GLY A 38 -1.19 -4.16 -8.61
CA GLY A 38 -0.49 -4.92 -9.65
C GLY A 38 -0.26 -4.10 -10.93
N ASP A 39 0.31 -4.75 -11.95
CA ASP A 39 0.78 -4.15 -13.20
C ASP A 39 -0.26 -3.23 -13.86
N ARG A 40 -1.54 -3.58 -13.83
CA ARG A 40 -2.59 -2.78 -14.49
C ARG A 40 -2.86 -1.46 -13.75
N VAL A 41 -2.85 -1.51 -12.43
CA VAL A 41 -3.24 -0.38 -11.57
C VAL A 41 -2.12 0.64 -11.52
N VAL A 42 -0.85 0.21 -11.45
CA VAL A 42 0.30 1.13 -11.40
C VAL A 42 0.46 2.01 -12.66
N TYR A 43 -0.29 1.76 -13.73
CA TYR A 43 -0.30 2.58 -14.94
C TYR A 43 -1.69 3.19 -15.23
N SER A 44 -2.65 3.08 -14.31
CA SER A 44 -3.98 3.65 -14.48
C SER A 44 -4.04 5.12 -14.09
N GLY A 45 -5.03 5.85 -14.63
CA GLY A 45 -5.29 7.24 -14.21
C GLY A 45 -5.74 7.33 -12.75
N ALA A 46 -6.43 6.31 -12.24
CA ALA A 46 -6.82 6.24 -10.83
C ALA A 46 -5.58 6.21 -9.90
N PHE A 47 -4.51 5.55 -10.32
CA PHE A 47 -3.24 5.60 -9.58
C PHE A 47 -2.63 7.01 -9.56
N ASP A 48 -2.62 7.72 -10.68
CA ASP A 48 -2.11 9.09 -10.73
C ASP A 48 -2.90 10.03 -9.81
N GLU A 49 -4.22 9.93 -9.84
CA GLU A 49 -5.13 10.74 -9.02
C GLU A 49 -4.96 10.43 -7.53
N VAL A 50 -5.01 9.14 -7.15
CA VAL A 50 -4.87 8.72 -5.75
C VAL A 50 -3.50 9.09 -5.20
N THR A 51 -2.44 8.86 -5.97
CA THR A 51 -1.08 9.12 -5.51
C THR A 51 -0.82 10.62 -5.34
N THR A 52 -1.29 11.43 -6.29
CA THR A 52 -1.21 12.89 -6.20
C THR A 52 -1.98 13.39 -4.97
N MET A 53 -3.23 12.96 -4.80
CA MET A 53 -4.06 13.37 -3.67
C MET A 53 -3.45 12.94 -2.32
N ALA A 54 -2.97 11.70 -2.23
CA ALA A 54 -2.33 11.19 -1.03
C ALA A 54 -1.07 12.00 -0.67
N ALA A 55 -0.26 12.37 -1.66
CA ALA A 55 0.93 13.19 -1.45
C ALA A 55 0.57 14.61 -0.99
N VAL A 56 -0.41 15.25 -1.63
CA VAL A 56 -0.82 16.62 -1.28
C VAL A 56 -1.40 16.68 0.14
N TRP A 57 -2.23 15.71 0.53
CA TRP A 57 -2.86 15.68 1.85
C TRP A 57 -2.05 14.97 2.93
N GLN A 58 -0.87 14.43 2.58
CA GLN A 58 -0.03 13.64 3.49
C GLN A 58 -0.81 12.49 4.14
N LEU A 59 -1.58 11.76 3.33
CA LEU A 59 -2.43 10.68 3.82
C LEU A 59 -1.61 9.52 4.41
N PRO A 60 -2.13 8.83 5.44
CA PRO A 60 -1.52 7.62 6.00
C PRO A 60 -1.78 6.42 5.08
N LEU A 61 -1.15 6.41 3.90
CA LEU A 61 -1.36 5.42 2.84
C LEU A 61 -0.04 4.82 2.36
N VAL A 62 0.07 3.49 2.37
CA VAL A 62 1.18 2.76 1.75
C VAL A 62 0.67 2.07 0.49
N LEU A 63 1.32 2.34 -0.64
CA LEU A 63 1.05 1.69 -1.92
C LEU A 63 2.09 0.59 -2.11
N LEU A 64 1.69 -0.67 -2.00
CA LEU A 64 2.53 -1.83 -2.25
C LEU A 64 2.35 -2.30 -3.70
N ALA A 65 3.25 -1.88 -4.58
CA ALA A 65 3.27 -2.27 -5.98
C ALA A 65 4.02 -3.59 -6.17
N GLU A 66 3.32 -4.66 -6.53
CA GLU A 66 3.90 -5.96 -6.82
C GLU A 66 4.00 -6.15 -8.34
N VAL A 67 5.06 -5.61 -8.92
CA VAL A 67 5.22 -5.49 -10.37
C VAL A 67 6.66 -5.77 -10.76
N THR A 68 6.87 -6.45 -11.88
CA THR A 68 8.23 -6.87 -12.30
C THR A 68 9.12 -5.69 -12.67
N HIS A 69 8.54 -4.62 -13.21
CA HIS A 69 9.24 -3.41 -13.57
C HIS A 69 8.34 -2.20 -13.32
N LEU A 70 8.82 -1.27 -12.49
CA LEU A 70 8.21 0.01 -12.25
C LEU A 70 9.27 1.10 -12.42
N PRO A 71 9.09 2.06 -13.34
CA PRO A 71 9.91 3.27 -13.36
C PRO A 71 9.85 3.99 -12.01
N ARG A 72 10.76 4.94 -11.74
CA ARG A 72 10.79 5.71 -10.48
C ARG A 72 9.58 6.65 -10.32
N ARG A 73 8.38 6.09 -10.14
CA ARG A 73 7.09 6.80 -10.08
C ARG A 73 6.94 7.63 -8.81
N ALA A 74 7.42 7.16 -7.67
CA ALA A 74 7.23 7.86 -6.39
C ALA A 74 7.76 9.31 -6.41
N ALA A 75 8.89 9.53 -7.08
CA ALA A 75 9.51 10.84 -7.22
C ALA A 75 8.65 11.82 -8.04
N GLU A 76 7.84 11.33 -8.98
CA GLU A 76 6.94 12.13 -9.81
C GLU A 76 5.87 12.84 -8.96
N TYR A 77 5.49 12.23 -7.83
CA TYR A 77 4.50 12.79 -6.89
C TYR A 77 5.14 13.43 -5.65
N GLY A 78 6.47 13.55 -5.62
CA GLY A 78 7.19 14.09 -4.46
C GLY A 78 7.06 13.25 -3.19
N MET A 79 6.84 11.94 -3.31
CA MET A 79 6.72 11.04 -2.17
C MET A 79 7.86 10.00 -2.12
N PRO A 80 8.15 9.43 -0.93
CA PRO A 80 9.13 8.36 -0.80
C PRO A 80 8.77 7.13 -1.63
N GLY A 81 9.78 6.56 -2.28
CA GLY A 81 9.71 5.27 -2.97
C GLY A 81 10.84 4.36 -2.53
N VAL A 82 10.53 3.09 -2.25
CA VAL A 82 11.51 2.05 -1.98
C VAL A 82 11.28 0.89 -2.93
N GLU A 83 12.36 0.36 -3.50
CA GLU A 83 12.33 -0.88 -4.28
C GLU A 83 12.92 -2.00 -3.42
N VAL A 84 12.27 -3.16 -3.40
CA VAL A 84 12.65 -4.33 -2.62
C VAL A 84 12.52 -5.60 -3.47
N ASP A 85 13.38 -6.58 -3.22
CA ASP A 85 13.26 -7.90 -3.84
C ASP A 85 11.92 -8.53 -3.43
N GLY A 86 11.03 -8.76 -4.40
CA GLY A 86 9.68 -9.27 -4.14
C GLY A 86 9.66 -10.76 -3.79
N ASP A 87 10.76 -11.47 -4.01
CA ASP A 87 10.89 -12.88 -3.63
C ASP A 87 11.37 -13.05 -2.17
N ASP A 88 11.85 -11.98 -1.54
CA ASP A 88 12.21 -11.93 -0.12
C ASP A 88 11.06 -11.33 0.72
N VAL A 89 10.21 -12.20 1.23
CA VAL A 89 9.01 -11.82 2.01
C VAL A 89 9.36 -11.06 3.29
N ASP A 90 10.47 -11.40 3.95
CA ASP A 90 10.89 -10.71 5.18
C ASP A 90 11.40 -9.31 4.87
N ALA A 91 12.11 -9.12 3.74
CA ALA A 91 12.48 -7.79 3.26
C ALA A 91 11.25 -6.94 2.91
N VAL A 92 10.27 -7.52 2.19
CA VAL A 92 9.00 -6.84 1.87
C VAL A 92 8.27 -6.42 3.14
N ASP A 93 8.09 -7.32 4.12
CA ASP A 93 7.45 -6.99 5.40
C ASP A 93 8.22 -5.86 6.12
N CYS A 94 9.54 -5.95 6.21
CA CYS A 94 10.34 -4.90 6.85
C CYS A 94 10.15 -3.52 6.20
N CYS A 95 10.16 -3.46 4.87
CA CYS A 95 9.92 -2.24 4.10
C CYS A 95 8.51 -1.69 4.31
N VAL A 96 7.48 -2.55 4.23
CA VAL A 96 6.08 -2.15 4.47
C VAL A 96 5.90 -1.66 5.90
N GLN A 97 6.47 -2.32 6.90
CA GLN A 97 6.40 -1.89 8.30
C GLN A 97 7.08 -0.53 8.52
N ALA A 98 8.20 -0.27 7.85
CA ALA A 98 8.86 1.03 7.91
C ALA A 98 7.98 2.13 7.28
N ALA A 99 7.36 1.85 6.13
CA ALA A 99 6.41 2.75 5.47
C ALA A 99 5.17 3.01 6.35
N VAL A 100 4.61 1.97 6.97
CA VAL A 100 3.47 2.07 7.90
C VAL A 100 3.82 2.94 9.10
N ARG A 101 4.97 2.72 9.74
CA ARG A 101 5.41 3.56 10.87
C ARG A 101 5.56 5.03 10.48
N ARG A 102 6.11 5.31 9.29
CA ARG A 102 6.23 6.67 8.76
C ARG A 102 4.87 7.31 8.54
N ALA A 103 3.98 6.62 7.82
CA ALA A 103 2.65 7.10 7.48
C ALA A 103 1.81 7.40 8.74
N GLY A 104 1.82 6.48 9.72
CA GLY A 104 1.10 6.64 10.98
C GLY A 104 1.66 7.75 11.89
N ALA A 105 2.90 8.19 11.66
CA ALA A 105 3.51 9.35 12.33
C ALA A 105 3.29 10.66 11.57
N GLY A 106 2.42 10.69 10.56
CA GLY A 106 2.14 11.87 9.74
C GLY A 106 3.19 12.17 8.67
N GLY A 107 4.08 11.22 8.36
CA GLY A 107 5.09 11.35 7.31
C GLY A 107 4.55 11.22 5.88
N GLY A 108 3.23 11.14 5.71
CA GLY A 108 2.58 11.00 4.42
C GLY A 108 2.74 9.62 3.77
N PRO A 109 2.35 9.49 2.49
CA PRO A 109 2.30 8.21 1.82
C PRO A 109 3.68 7.69 1.43
N THR A 110 3.75 6.41 1.03
CA THR A 110 4.97 5.79 0.50
C THR A 110 4.63 4.75 -0.57
N LEU A 111 5.42 4.72 -1.65
CA LEU A 111 5.40 3.64 -2.64
C LEU A 111 6.43 2.58 -2.24
N VAL A 112 5.99 1.35 -2.03
CA VAL A 112 6.85 0.18 -1.89
C VAL A 112 6.72 -0.63 -3.18
N HIS A 113 7.77 -0.63 -4.00
CA HIS A 113 7.87 -1.47 -5.18
C HIS A 113 8.49 -2.81 -4.79
N SER A 114 7.64 -3.81 -4.63
CA SER A 114 8.04 -5.22 -4.53
C SER A 114 8.25 -5.76 -5.94
N ARG A 115 9.50 -6.13 -6.27
CA ARG A 115 9.91 -6.56 -7.60
C ARG A 115 10.13 -8.07 -7.63
N PRO A 116 9.09 -8.90 -7.84
CA PRO A 116 9.25 -10.35 -7.89
C PRO A 116 9.97 -10.78 -9.18
N SER A 117 10.66 -11.93 -9.15
CA SER A 117 11.31 -12.49 -10.35
C SER A 117 10.32 -13.07 -11.37
N VAL A 118 9.14 -13.47 -10.90
CA VAL A 118 8.02 -13.99 -11.71
C VAL A 118 6.73 -13.24 -11.38
N ALA A 119 5.70 -13.35 -12.23
CA ALA A 119 4.40 -12.75 -11.94
C ALA A 119 3.91 -13.18 -10.53
N PRO A 120 3.37 -12.27 -9.71
CA PRO A 120 3.13 -12.53 -8.30
C PRO A 120 2.07 -13.63 -8.11
N VAL A 121 2.46 -14.76 -7.50
CA VAL A 121 1.55 -15.88 -7.17
C VAL A 121 1.34 -16.06 -5.65
N LEU A 122 2.20 -15.52 -4.78
CA LEU A 122 2.28 -16.02 -3.39
C LEU A 122 2.40 -14.97 -2.25
N VAL A 123 2.38 -13.67 -2.51
CA VAL A 123 2.59 -12.68 -1.42
C VAL A 123 1.36 -12.53 -0.50
N GLU A 124 0.15 -12.74 -1.01
CA GLU A 124 -1.10 -12.50 -0.25
C GLU A 124 -1.19 -13.30 1.05
N GLN A 125 -0.90 -14.61 1.02
CA GLN A 125 -1.11 -15.49 2.18
C GLN A 125 -0.13 -15.21 3.31
N SER A 126 1.09 -14.74 2.97
CA SER A 126 2.14 -14.52 3.96
C SER A 126 2.02 -13.15 4.66
N LEU A 127 1.60 -12.11 3.94
CA LEU A 127 1.49 -10.76 4.51
C LEU A 127 0.21 -10.57 5.32
N ALA A 128 -0.93 -11.12 4.86
CA ALA A 128 -2.21 -11.03 5.56
C ALA A 128 -2.14 -11.67 6.97
N HIS A 129 -1.51 -12.85 7.08
CA HIS A 129 -1.32 -13.52 8.36
C HIS A 129 -0.48 -12.69 9.34
N ARG A 130 0.62 -12.10 8.87
CA ARG A 130 1.56 -11.34 9.71
C ARG A 130 1.04 -9.95 10.09
N LEU A 131 0.23 -9.32 9.24
CA LEU A 131 -0.42 -8.04 9.53
C LEU A 131 -1.66 -8.19 10.43
N GLY A 132 -2.39 -9.31 10.30
CA GLY A 132 -3.58 -9.61 11.12
C GLY A 132 -3.27 -9.96 12.57
N ASP A 133 -2.20 -10.71 12.83
CA ASP A 133 -1.83 -11.17 14.17
C ASP A 133 -1.42 -10.04 15.15
N ARG A 134 -1.20 -8.81 14.63
CA ARG A 134 -0.82 -7.63 15.42
C ARG A 134 -1.98 -6.66 15.72
N GLY A 135 -3.23 -7.08 15.53
CA GLY A 135 -4.42 -6.29 15.85
C GLY A 135 -4.83 -5.28 14.76
N GLY A 136 -4.33 -5.45 13.53
CA GLY A 136 -4.88 -4.82 12.34
C GLY A 136 -6.12 -5.58 11.87
N ALA A 137 -7.19 -4.87 11.53
CA ALA A 137 -8.33 -5.49 10.87
C ALA A 137 -7.93 -5.86 9.44
N VAL A 138 -7.46 -7.09 9.23
CA VAL A 138 -7.41 -7.68 7.90
C VAL A 138 -8.85 -8.00 7.52
N ALA A 139 -9.50 -7.05 6.85
CA ALA A 139 -10.72 -7.34 6.16
C ALA A 139 -10.33 -8.05 4.85
N ASP A 140 -10.29 -9.38 4.89
CA ASP A 140 -10.39 -10.20 3.68
C ASP A 140 -11.73 -9.86 3.02
N ALA A 141 -11.69 -8.90 2.10
CA ALA A 141 -12.80 -8.65 1.21
C ALA A 141 -12.55 -9.46 -0.06
N GLU A 142 -12.78 -10.77 0.03
CA GLU A 142 -13.46 -11.44 -1.07
C GLU A 142 -14.83 -10.74 -1.21
N LEU A 143 -14.88 -9.67 -2.01
CA LEU A 143 -16.16 -9.27 -2.57
C LEU A 143 -16.34 -10.13 -3.82
N LEU A 144 -17.02 -11.26 -3.63
CA LEU A 144 -17.89 -11.84 -4.64
C LEU A 144 -18.71 -10.69 -5.24
N VAL A 145 -18.47 -10.41 -6.52
CA VAL A 145 -19.55 -10.01 -7.43
C VAL A 145 -20.11 -11.29 -8.03
#